data_AF-A0A7C6X4X3-F1
#
_entry.id   AF-A0A7C6X4X3-F1
#
_cell.length_a   1.000
_cell.length_b   1.000
_cell.length_c   1.000
_cell.angle_alpha   90.00
_cell.angle_beta   90.00
_cell.angle_gamma   90.00
#
_symmetry.space_group_name_H-M   'P 1'
#
loop_
_entity.id
_entity.type
_entity.pdbx_description
1 polymer ?
#
loop_
_entity_poly.entity_id
_entity_poly.type
_entity_poly.pdbx_seq_one_letter_code
_entity_poly.pdbx_strand_id
1 'polypeptide(L)'
;MTASNGLNVYSEIGRLRRVAVHRPGVELDNLTPPNMKSLLFDDIPDHVAAAREHDFFTDVLREAGVEVLYVTDLLANLLADLDDRRTFLERFLEEARVFQATRQRVFDHLFSMEDPKELVQSLVAGIR
;
A
#
# COMPACT_ATOMS: atom_id res chain seq x y z
N MET A 1 22.28 -24.75 12.64
CA MET A 1 21.07 -24.12 12.07
C MET A 1 21.56 -23.13 11.03
N THR A 2 21.36 -23.43 9.75
CA THR A 2 21.72 -22.50 8.66
C THR A 2 20.77 -21.31 8.75
N ALA A 3 21.29 -20.13 9.05
CA ALA A 3 20.54 -18.89 8.91
C ALA A 3 20.25 -18.72 7.41
N SER A 4 19.02 -18.99 7.00
CA SER A 4 18.57 -18.75 5.64
C SER A 4 18.37 -17.25 5.46
N ASN A 5 19.30 -16.60 4.74
CA ASN A 5 19.11 -15.24 4.24
C ASN A 5 18.03 -15.27 3.15
N GLY A 6 16.80 -14.88 3.47
CA GLY A 6 15.71 -14.76 2.50
C GLY A 6 14.30 -14.96 3.06
N LEU A 7 13.31 -14.96 2.15
CA LEU A 7 11.92 -15.33 2.46
C LEU A 7 11.84 -16.84 2.72
N ASN A 8 11.16 -17.22 3.80
CA ASN A 8 11.04 -18.60 4.25
C ASN A 8 9.56 -18.98 4.42
N VAL A 9 8.89 -19.32 3.32
CA VAL A 9 7.48 -19.73 3.29
C VAL A 9 7.39 -21.10 2.62
N TYR A 10 7.31 -22.16 3.42
CA TYR A 10 7.30 -23.55 2.95
C TYR A 10 6.01 -24.31 3.30
N SER A 11 5.05 -23.63 3.94
CA SER A 11 3.79 -24.22 4.39
C SER A 11 2.76 -23.12 4.64
N GLU A 12 1.50 -23.43 4.35
CA GLU A 12 0.33 -22.59 4.66
C GLU A 12 -0.17 -22.74 6.11
N ILE A 13 0.29 -23.76 6.83
CA ILE A 13 -0.17 -24.10 8.20
C ILE A 13 0.93 -24.04 9.25
N GLY A 14 2.17 -23.79 8.84
CA GLY A 14 3.30 -23.63 9.74
C GLY A 14 3.12 -22.40 10.65
N ARG A 15 3.89 -22.36 11.74
CA ARG A 15 3.87 -21.19 12.65
C ARG A 15 4.25 -19.93 11.88
N LEU A 16 3.30 -19.00 11.74
CA LEU A 16 3.52 -17.69 11.14
C LEU A 16 4.51 -16.89 12.00
N ARG A 17 5.50 -16.28 11.36
CA ARG A 17 6.54 -15.47 12.02
C ARG A 17 6.48 -14.01 11.62
N ARG A 18 6.24 -13.76 10.33
CA ARG A 18 6.13 -12.45 9.71
C ARG A 18 4.99 -12.44 8.72
N VAL A 19 4.27 -11.33 8.62
CA VAL A 19 3.22 -11.12 7.63
C VAL A 19 3.26 -9.69 7.13
N ALA A 20 3.02 -9.50 5.83
CA ALA A 20 2.84 -8.18 5.22
C ALA A 20 1.34 -7.93 5.01
N VAL A 21 0.85 -6.78 5.46
CA VAL A 21 -0.56 -6.39 5.38
C VAL A 21 -0.70 -4.95 4.86
N HIS A 22 -1.85 -4.62 4.30
CA HIS A 22 -2.21 -3.25 3.92
C HIS A 22 -3.37 -2.80 4.78
N ARG A 23 -3.19 -1.71 5.54
CA ARG A 23 -4.26 -1.12 6.34
C ARG A 23 -5.15 -0.29 5.41
N PRO A 24 -6.47 -0.56 5.34
CA PRO A 24 -7.38 0.24 4.55
C PRO A 24 -7.35 1.72 4.99
N GLY A 25 -7.41 2.62 4.01
CA GLY A 25 -7.40 4.05 4.19
C GLY A 25 -8.36 4.78 3.26
N VAL A 26 -8.03 6.04 2.98
CA VAL A 26 -8.86 6.98 2.19
C VAL A 26 -9.03 6.55 0.73
N GLU A 27 -8.26 5.58 0.24
CA GLU A 27 -8.51 4.94 -1.06
C GLU A 27 -9.93 4.37 -1.17
N LEU A 28 -10.51 3.93 -0.05
CA LEU A 28 -11.87 3.42 -0.01
C LEU A 28 -12.91 4.53 -0.26
N ASP A 29 -12.60 5.79 0.05
CA ASP A 29 -13.48 6.94 -0.24
C ASP A 29 -13.53 7.29 -1.74
N ASN A 30 -12.65 6.70 -2.55
CA ASN A 30 -12.69 6.80 -4.01
C ASN A 30 -13.61 5.75 -4.65
N LEU A 31 -14.18 4.84 -3.87
CA LEU A 31 -15.21 3.92 -4.31
C LEU A 31 -16.55 4.65 -4.44
N THR A 32 -17.20 4.45 -5.58
CA THR A 32 -18.49 5.03 -5.92
C THR A 32 -19.39 3.96 -6.54
N PRO A 33 -20.72 4.12 -6.50
CA PRO A 33 -21.63 3.13 -7.09
C PRO A 33 -21.32 2.77 -8.55
N PRO A 34 -20.92 3.71 -9.42
CA PRO A 34 -20.55 3.38 -10.80
C PRO A 34 -19.24 2.59 -10.94
N ASN A 35 -18.26 2.78 -10.06
CA ASN A 35 -16.92 2.18 -10.22
C ASN A 35 -16.68 0.91 -9.36
N MET A 36 -17.45 0.68 -8.30
CA MET A 36 -17.15 -0.38 -7.32
C MET A 36 -16.99 -1.77 -7.96
N LYS A 37 -17.90 -2.12 -8.89
CA LYS A 37 -17.89 -3.44 -9.54
C LYS A 37 -16.67 -3.63 -10.44
N SER A 38 -16.25 -2.57 -11.14
CA SER A 38 -15.01 -2.62 -11.93
C SER A 38 -13.75 -2.71 -11.06
N LEU A 39 -13.84 -2.27 -9.81
CA LEU A 39 -12.78 -2.34 -8.81
C LEU A 39 -12.89 -3.58 -7.91
N LEU A 40 -13.77 -4.54 -8.26
CA LEU A 40 -13.96 -5.81 -7.55
C LEU A 40 -14.49 -5.66 -6.11
N PHE A 41 -15.25 -4.60 -5.84
CA PHE A 41 -15.99 -4.40 -4.59
C PHE A 41 -17.47 -4.77 -4.75
N ASP A 42 -18.00 -5.51 -3.77
CA ASP A 42 -19.42 -5.88 -3.70
C ASP A 42 -20.28 -4.79 -3.05
N ASP A 43 -19.70 -3.98 -2.16
CA ASP A 43 -20.32 -2.81 -1.52
C ASP A 43 -19.26 -1.74 -1.22
N ILE A 44 -19.69 -0.53 -0.86
CA ILE A 44 -18.81 0.59 -0.49
C ILE A 44 -18.53 0.51 1.03
N PRO A 45 -17.30 0.16 1.45
CA PRO A 45 -16.96 0.08 2.87
C PRO A 45 -16.83 1.47 3.51
N ASP A 46 -17.19 1.56 4.79
CA ASP A 46 -16.77 2.66 5.64
C ASP A 46 -15.28 2.49 5.98
N HIS A 47 -14.43 3.40 5.51
CA HIS A 47 -12.99 3.29 5.69
C HIS A 47 -12.56 3.34 7.16
N VAL A 48 -13.29 4.05 8.03
CA VAL A 48 -12.99 4.13 9.46
C VAL A 48 -13.31 2.82 10.15
N ALA A 49 -14.46 2.22 9.83
CA ALA A 49 -14.84 0.92 10.35
C ALA A 49 -13.87 -0.18 9.87
N ALA A 50 -13.59 -0.23 8.56
CA ALA A 50 -12.66 -1.20 7.97
C ALA A 50 -11.25 -1.09 8.56
N ALA A 51 -10.78 0.14 8.78
CA ALA A 51 -9.50 0.39 9.42
C ALA A 51 -9.46 -0.12 10.87
N ARG A 52 -10.53 0.09 11.65
CA ARG A 52 -10.62 -0.42 13.03
C ARG A 52 -10.65 -1.94 13.09
N GLU A 53 -11.40 -2.59 12.20
CA GLU A 53 -11.44 -4.05 12.09
C GLU A 53 -10.07 -4.61 11.70
N HIS A 54 -9.39 -3.97 10.76
CA HIS A 54 -8.03 -4.34 10.37
C HIS A 54 -7.04 -4.15 11.53
N ASP A 55 -7.14 -3.08 12.30
CA ASP A 55 -6.29 -2.85 13.48
C ASP A 55 -6.46 -4.00 14.49
N PHE A 56 -7.71 -4.37 14.81
CA PHE A 56 -8.01 -5.51 15.67
C PHE A 56 -7.41 -6.83 15.11
N PHE A 57 -7.57 -7.08 13.81
CA PHE A 57 -6.96 -8.24 13.15
C PHE A 57 -5.43 -8.27 13.33
N THR A 58 -4.76 -7.14 13.13
CA THR A 58 -3.29 -7.08 13.30
C THR A 58 -2.85 -7.23 14.75
N ASP A 59 -3.64 -6.76 15.71
CA ASP A 59 -3.36 -6.91 17.13
C ASP A 59 -3.44 -8.38 17.55
N VAL A 60 -4.44 -9.13 17.09
CA VAL A 60 -4.53 -10.58 17.31
C VAL A 60 -3.27 -11.31 16.80
N LEU A 61 -2.74 -10.90 15.65
CA LEU A 61 -1.50 -11.47 15.10
C LEU A 61 -0.27 -11.11 15.95
N ARG A 62 -0.16 -9.86 16.40
CA ARG A 62 0.92 -9.40 17.28
C ARG A 62 0.90 -10.12 18.62
N GLU A 63 -0.28 -10.31 19.21
CA GLU A 63 -0.49 -11.08 20.44
C GLU A 63 -0.06 -12.54 20.28
N ALA A 64 -0.24 -13.14 19.09
CA ALA A 64 0.27 -14.46 18.74
C ALA A 64 1.79 -14.50 18.50
N GLY A 65 2.49 -13.36 18.62
CA GLY A 65 3.93 -13.22 18.43
C GLY A 65 4.36 -13.14 16.96
N VAL A 66 3.45 -12.74 16.06
CA VAL A 66 3.76 -12.49 14.65
C VAL A 66 4.24 -11.06 14.46
N GLU A 67 5.34 -10.87 13.73
CA GLU A 67 5.77 -9.56 13.28
C GLU A 67 4.90 -9.11 12.10
N VAL A 68 4.12 -8.06 12.31
CA VAL A 68 3.23 -7.46 11.30
C VAL A 68 3.95 -6.29 10.62
N LEU A 69 4.13 -6.39 9.31
CA LEU A 69 4.73 -5.39 8.45
C LEU A 69 3.63 -4.72 7.61
N TYR A 70 3.65 -3.39 7.50
CA TYR A 70 2.74 -2.69 6.59
C TYR A 70 3.40 -2.49 5.23
N VAL A 71 2.70 -2.86 4.15
CA VAL A 71 3.16 -2.66 2.77
C VAL A 71 3.45 -1.19 2.50
N THR A 72 2.63 -0.29 3.03
CA THR A 72 2.80 1.16 2.90
C THR A 72 4.06 1.67 3.59
N ASP A 73 4.38 1.16 4.78
CA ASP A 73 5.62 1.52 5.49
C ASP A 73 6.86 0.98 4.75
N LEU A 74 6.80 -0.25 4.23
CA LEU A 74 7.87 -0.82 3.42
C LEU A 74 8.12 0.00 2.15
N LEU A 75 7.04 0.42 1.46
CA LEU A 75 7.14 1.28 0.29
C LEU A 75 7.65 2.68 0.66
N ALA A 76 7.20 3.27 1.77
CA ALA A 76 7.66 4.59 2.21
C ALA A 76 9.16 4.58 2.51
N ASN A 77 9.66 3.49 3.13
CA ASN A 77 11.09 3.31 3.37
C ASN A 77 11.90 3.21 2.06
N LEU A 78 11.36 2.54 1.03
CA LEU A 78 11.99 2.47 -0.29
C LEU A 78 12.00 3.85 -0.97
N LEU A 79 10.86 4.55 -0.97
CA LEU A 79 10.70 5.83 -1.65
C LEU A 79 11.33 7.01 -0.88
N ALA A 80 11.96 6.77 0.27
CA ALA A 80 12.80 7.75 0.93
C ALA A 80 14.08 8.05 0.13
N ASP A 81 14.56 7.08 -0.64
CA ASP A 81 15.63 7.30 -1.62
C ASP A 81 15.06 7.95 -2.89
N LEU A 82 15.71 9.03 -3.35
CA LEU A 82 15.21 9.84 -4.46
C LEU A 82 15.40 9.17 -5.83
N ASP A 83 16.41 8.31 -5.98
CA ASP A 83 16.67 7.59 -7.24
C ASP A 83 15.67 6.44 -7.39
N ASP A 84 15.42 5.69 -6.31
CA ASP A 84 14.37 4.68 -6.26
C ASP A 84 12.99 5.30 -6.46
N ARG A 85 12.73 6.45 -5.82
CA ARG A 85 11.47 7.21 -5.99
C ARG A 85 11.24 7.62 -7.43
N ARG A 86 12.25 8.19 -8.09
CA ARG A 86 12.16 8.61 -9.50
C ARG A 86 11.80 7.42 -10.39
N THR A 87 12.57 6.33 -10.25
CA THR A 87 12.40 5.11 -11.04
C THR A 87 11.02 4.49 -10.82
N PHE A 88 10.56 4.46 -9.57
CA PHE A 88 9.23 3.97 -9.21
C PHE A 88 8.14 4.82 -9.85
N LEU A 89 8.18 6.16 -9.69
CA LEU A 89 7.14 7.05 -10.18
C LEU A 89 7.05 7.07 -11.71
N GLU A 90 8.18 6.98 -12.41
CA GLU A 90 8.19 6.89 -13.87
C GLU A 90 7.40 5.67 -14.36
N ARG A 91 7.63 4.50 -13.74
CA ARG A 91 6.92 3.26 -14.05
C ARG A 91 5.47 3.29 -13.59
N PHE A 92 5.22 3.76 -12.37
CA PHE A 92 3.87 3.87 -11.80
C PHE A 92 2.94 4.69 -12.69
N LEU A 93 3.42 5.84 -13.21
CA LEU A 93 2.63 6.69 -14.09
C LEU A 93 2.44 6.12 -15.50
N GLU A 94 3.30 5.21 -15.94
CA GLU A 94 3.11 4.44 -17.18
C GLU A 94 1.96 3.45 -17.01
N GLU A 95 1.94 2.73 -15.89
CA GLU A 95 0.92 1.72 -15.57
C GLU A 95 -0.43 2.34 -15.20
N ALA A 96 -0.43 3.51 -14.56
CA ALA A 96 -1.64 4.24 -14.15
C ALA A 96 -2.43 4.84 -15.34
N ARG A 97 -1.92 4.72 -16.58
CA ARG A 97 -2.57 5.22 -17.82
C ARG A 97 -2.99 6.69 -17.72
N VAL A 98 -2.19 7.50 -17.02
CA VAL A 98 -2.42 8.94 -16.87
C VAL A 98 -2.36 9.60 -18.26
N PHE A 99 -3.28 10.52 -18.52
CA PHE A 99 -3.29 11.28 -19.77
C PHE A 99 -1.95 12.00 -19.96
N GLN A 100 -1.32 11.81 -21.13
CA GLN A 100 0.07 12.24 -21.35
C GLN A 100 0.30 13.73 -21.05
N ALA A 101 -0.67 14.61 -21.38
CA ALA A 101 -0.53 16.04 -21.14
C ALA A 101 -0.46 16.41 -19.64
N THR A 102 -0.98 15.56 -18.76
CA THR A 102 -0.99 15.79 -17.30
C THR A 102 0.13 15.02 -16.59
N ARG A 103 0.73 14.02 -17.25
CA ARG A 103 1.72 13.11 -16.64
C ARG A 103 2.87 13.84 -15.95
N GLN A 104 3.48 14.83 -16.61
CA GLN A 104 4.60 15.57 -16.00
C GLN A 104 4.17 16.32 -14.75
N ARG A 105 2.98 16.96 -14.76
CA ARG A 105 2.48 17.69 -13.59
C ARG A 105 2.20 16.76 -12.41
N VAL A 106 1.67 15.57 -12.68
CA VAL A 106 1.45 14.54 -11.65
C VAL A 106 2.78 14.04 -11.10
N PHE A 107 3.76 13.78 -11.98
CA PHE A 107 5.11 13.39 -11.57
C PHE A 107 5.73 14.45 -10.66
N ASP A 108 5.75 15.71 -11.09
CA ASP A 108 6.36 16.81 -10.33
C ASP A 108 5.69 16.97 -8.96
N HIS A 109 4.35 16.88 -8.91
CA HIS A 109 3.59 16.93 -7.66
C HIS A 109 3.99 15.80 -6.70
N LEU A 110 3.93 14.54 -7.16
CA LEU A 110 4.28 13.37 -6.35
C LEU A 110 5.77 13.38 -5.93
N PHE A 111 6.67 13.73 -6.84
CA PHE A 111 8.11 13.75 -6.56
C PHE A 111 8.49 14.84 -5.54
N SER A 112 7.75 15.96 -5.53
CA SER A 112 7.96 17.08 -4.59
C SER A 112 7.51 16.81 -3.16
N MET A 113 6.78 15.72 -2.89
CA MET A 113 6.32 15.39 -1.54
C MET A 113 7.50 15.05 -0.62
N GLU A 114 7.69 15.81 0.44
CA GLU A 114 8.82 15.65 1.35
C GLU A 114 8.68 14.39 2.22
N ASP A 115 7.48 14.13 2.74
CA ASP A 115 7.21 12.93 3.54
C ASP A 115 6.92 11.71 2.63
N PRO A 116 7.77 10.66 2.65
CA PRO A 116 7.52 9.44 1.91
C PRO A 116 6.20 8.74 2.29
N LYS A 117 5.70 8.94 3.53
CA LYS A 117 4.42 8.37 3.95
C LYS A 117 3.25 9.07 3.28
N GLU A 118 3.26 10.40 3.19
CA GLU A 118 2.26 11.17 2.44
C GLU A 118 2.28 10.83 0.95
N LEU A 119 3.48 10.64 0.38
CA LEU A 119 3.66 10.15 -0.98
C LEU A 119 2.97 8.80 -1.18
N VAL A 120 3.25 7.82 -0.31
CA VAL A 120 2.65 6.49 -0.41
C VAL A 120 1.13 6.52 -0.22
N GLN A 121 0.63 7.31 0.72
CA GLN A 121 -0.82 7.50 0.89
C GLN A 121 -1.45 8.03 -0.40
N SER A 122 -0.83 9.00 -1.06
CA SER A 122 -1.31 9.56 -2.33
C SER A 122 -1.26 8.54 -3.48
N LEU A 123 -0.22 7.70 -3.52
CA LEU A 123 -0.08 6.63 -4.51
C LEU A 123 -1.16 5.55 -4.36
N VAL A 124 -1.48 5.17 -3.12
CA VAL A 124 -2.51 4.17 -2.81
C VAL A 124 -3.91 4.74 -3.01
N ALA A 125 -4.16 5.97 -2.53
CA ALA A 125 -5.43 6.65 -2.69
C ALA A 125 -5.74 6.97 -4.15
N GLY A 126 -4.73 7.34 -4.93
CA GLY A 126 -4.91 7.98 -6.21
C GLY A 126 -5.13 9.49 -6.07
N ILE A 127 -5.05 10.19 -7.21
CA ILE A 127 -5.14 11.65 -7.30
C ILE A 127 -6.39 12.00 -8.12
N ARG A 128 -7.13 13.01 -7.67
CA ARG A 128 -8.33 13.54 -8.34
C ARG A 128 -8.01 14.77 -9.19
#